data_AF-A0A4R6KTE2-F1
#
_entry.id   AF-A0A4R6KTE2-F1
#
_cell.length_a   1.000
_cell.length_b   1.000
_cell.length_c   1.000
_cell.angle_alpha   90.00
_cell.angle_beta   90.00
_cell.angle_gamma   90.00
#
_symmetry.space_group_name_H-M   'P 1'
#
loop_
_entity.id
_entity.type
_entity.pdbx_description
1 polymer ?
#
loop_
_entity_poly.entity_id
_entity_poly.type
_entity_poly.pdbx_seq_one_letter_code
_entity_poly.pdbx_strand_id
1 'polypeptide(L)'
;MEQRWFVCGFLEKQVAEAWGTGTSRIPPALKGVVPRWQVPEERTAEAIATSLRDVGRGARTILTPHDLGERARVGRFSENPPTAKRICFHVLAECARHAGHLETVRELGTGPG
;
A
#
# COMPACT_ATOMS: atom_id res chain seq x y z
N MET A 1 -0.26 0.13 -0.99
CA MET A 1 0.19 -0.61 0.21
C MET A 1 -0.87 -1.62 0.66
N GLU A 2 -2.15 -1.24 0.76
CA GLU A 2 -3.23 -2.12 1.24
C GLU A 2 -3.45 -3.37 0.38
N GLN A 3 -3.32 -3.25 -0.95
CA GLN A 3 -3.46 -4.39 -1.87
C GLN A 3 -2.46 -5.52 -1.56
N ARG A 4 -1.22 -5.20 -1.17
CA ARG A 4 -0.22 -6.23 -0.80
C ARG A 4 -0.57 -6.96 0.50
N TRP A 5 -1.40 -6.37 1.36
CA TRP A 5 -1.82 -6.96 2.63
C TRP A 5 -3.12 -7.75 2.47
N PHE A 6 -4.12 -7.21 1.79
CA PHE A 6 -5.41 -7.89 1.61
C PHE A 6 -5.41 -8.87 0.43
N VAL A 7 -4.87 -8.48 -0.73
CA VAL A 7 -4.89 -9.33 -1.93
C VAL A 7 -3.77 -10.37 -1.85
N CYS A 8 -2.51 -9.94 -1.69
CA CYS A 8 -1.37 -10.87 -1.67
C CYS A 8 -1.17 -11.58 -0.33
N GLY A 9 -1.57 -10.95 0.78
CA GLY A 9 -1.41 -11.49 2.13
C GLY A 9 -2.60 -12.32 2.56
N PHE A 10 -3.75 -11.67 2.77
CA PHE A 10 -4.95 -12.31 3.31
C PHE A 10 -5.58 -13.33 2.34
N LEU A 11 -5.77 -12.94 1.07
CA LEU A 11 -6.38 -13.80 0.04
C LEU A 11 -5.39 -14.68 -0.73
N GLU A 12 -4.08 -14.49 -0.58
CA GLU A 12 -3.02 -15.18 -1.34
C GLU A 12 -3.14 -15.04 -2.87
N LYS A 13 -3.57 -13.86 -3.35
CA LYS A 13 -3.66 -13.55 -4.79
C LYS A 13 -2.48 -12.71 -5.25
N GLN A 14 -1.85 -13.08 -6.36
CA GLN A 14 -0.85 -12.23 -6.98
C GLN A 14 -1.49 -11.01 -7.66
N VAL A 15 -0.79 -9.87 -7.59
CA VAL A 15 -1.13 -8.65 -8.32
C VAL A 15 -0.03 -8.41 -9.35
N ALA A 16 -0.41 -8.28 -10.62
CA ALA A 16 0.53 -8.21 -11.75
C ALA A 16 1.48 -6.99 -11.69
N GLU A 17 1.01 -5.85 -11.18
CA GLU A 17 1.82 -4.67 -10.88
C GLU A 17 1.47 -4.13 -9.50
N ALA A 18 2.22 -4.56 -8.48
CA ALA A 18 2.20 -3.89 -7.20
C ALA A 18 3.07 -2.62 -7.32
N TRP A 19 2.46 -1.46 -7.59
CA TRP A 19 3.10 -0.16 -7.40
C TRP A 19 3.88 -0.17 -6.08
N GLY A 20 5.20 -0.01 -6.10
CA GLY A 20 6.01 -0.28 -4.90
C GLY A 20 7.10 -1.33 -5.06
N THR A 21 7.02 -2.22 -6.05
CA THR A 21 8.12 -3.16 -6.31
C THR A 21 9.14 -2.44 -7.19
N GLY A 22 10.38 -2.29 -6.71
CA GLY A 22 11.50 -1.65 -7.43
C GLY A 22 11.95 -2.39 -8.70
N THR A 23 11.03 -3.04 -9.39
CA THR A 23 11.19 -3.82 -10.61
C THR A 23 10.64 -3.09 -11.85
N SER A 24 10.19 -1.84 -11.74
CA SER A 24 10.16 -0.99 -12.94
C SER A 24 11.63 -0.82 -13.37
N ARG A 25 12.01 -1.54 -14.43
CA ARG A 25 13.37 -1.81 -14.93
C ARG A 25 14.39 -0.73 -14.54
N ILE A 26 15.19 -1.00 -13.51
CA ILE A 26 16.43 -0.29 -13.29
C ILE A 26 17.37 -0.71 -14.45
N PRO A 27 17.82 0.21 -15.32
CA PRO A 27 18.87 -0.10 -16.28
C PRO A 27 20.07 -0.70 -15.55
N PRO A 28 20.78 -1.70 -16.10
CA PRO A 28 21.94 -2.31 -15.43
C PRO A 28 22.98 -1.30 -14.94
N ALA A 29 23.08 -0.14 -15.60
CA ALA A 29 23.94 0.98 -15.25
C ALA A 29 23.60 1.68 -13.92
N LEU A 30 22.39 1.50 -13.37
CA LEU A 30 21.94 2.09 -12.10
C LEU A 30 21.89 1.06 -10.95
N LYS A 31 22.41 -0.16 -11.17
CA LYS A 31 22.49 -1.21 -10.15
C LYS A 31 23.51 -0.81 -9.08
N GLY A 32 23.03 -0.29 -7.94
CA GLY A 32 23.86 0.22 -6.83
C GLY A 32 23.58 1.68 -6.45
N VAL A 33 22.87 2.41 -7.31
CA VAL A 33 22.21 3.68 -6.95
C VAL A 33 20.76 3.34 -6.65
N VAL A 34 20.29 3.56 -5.43
CA VAL A 34 18.87 3.34 -5.12
C VAL A 34 18.07 4.25 -6.05
N PRO A 35 17.30 3.72 -7.03
CA PRO A 35 16.49 4.57 -7.88
C PRO A 35 15.56 5.35 -6.95
N ARG A 36 15.61 6.68 -7.04
CA ARG A 36 14.71 7.50 -6.25
C ARG A 36 13.29 7.17 -6.70
N TRP A 37 12.41 6.92 -5.73
CA TRP A 37 10.98 6.86 -6.00
C TRP A 37 10.57 8.14 -6.69
N GLN A 38 10.07 8.03 -7.92
CA GLN A 38 9.55 9.15 -8.69
C GLN A 38 8.08 8.89 -9.00
N VAL A 39 7.27 9.93 -8.79
CA VAL A 39 5.90 9.96 -9.29
C VAL A 39 6.00 10.36 -10.76
N PRO A 40 5.42 9.58 -11.71
CA PRO A 40 5.42 9.96 -13.12
C PRO A 40 4.78 11.33 -13.34
N GLU A 41 5.28 12.11 -14.31
CA GLU A 41 4.85 13.50 -14.55
C GLU A 41 3.35 13.60 -14.92
N GLU A 42 2.81 12.56 -15.55
CA GLU A 42 1.40 12.45 -15.92
C GLU A 42 0.46 12.17 -14.74
N ARG A 43 0.99 11.92 -13.53
CA ARG A 43 0.17 11.67 -12.34
C ARG A 43 -0.20 12.98 -11.66
N THR A 44 -1.49 13.32 -11.72
CA THR A 44 -2.05 14.43 -10.96
C THR A 44 -2.40 14.04 -9.53
N ALA A 45 -2.51 15.03 -8.63
CA ALA A 45 -2.95 14.82 -7.26
C ALA A 45 -4.36 14.21 -7.19
N GLU A 46 -5.26 14.64 -8.08
CA GLU A 46 -6.63 14.13 -8.19
C GLU A 46 -6.65 12.66 -8.62
N ALA A 47 -5.79 12.29 -9.57
CA ALA A 47 -5.66 10.90 -10.02
C ALA A 47 -5.14 10.00 -8.87
N ILE A 48 -4.18 10.49 -8.09
CA ILE A 48 -3.67 9.79 -6.90
C ILE A 48 -4.76 9.64 -5.84
N ALA A 49 -5.48 10.72 -5.53
CA ALA A 49 -6.57 10.69 -4.55
C ALA A 49 -7.71 9.74 -4.98
N THR A 50 -8.03 9.71 -6.27
CA THR A 50 -9.01 8.77 -6.84
C THR A 50 -8.52 7.33 -6.67
N SER A 51 -7.27 7.04 -7.04
CA SER A 51 -6.67 5.71 -6.86
C SER A 51 -6.70 5.26 -5.39
N LEU A 52 -6.40 6.15 -4.44
CA LEU A 52 -6.48 5.83 -3.01
C LEU A 52 -7.90 5.44 -2.58
N ARG A 53 -8.93 6.17 -3.05
CA ARG A 53 -10.33 5.82 -2.78
C ARG A 53 -10.71 4.49 -3.40
N ASP A 54 -10.21 4.19 -4.60
CA ASP A 54 -10.48 2.92 -5.30
C ASP A 54 -9.88 1.74 -4.55
N VAL A 55 -8.66 1.89 -4.04
CA VAL A 55 -8.02 0.89 -3.17
C VAL A 55 -8.83 0.69 -1.88
N GLY A 56 -9.31 1.78 -1.27
CA GLY A 56 -10.16 1.70 -0.08
C GLY A 56 -11.49 0.96 -0.33
N ARG A 57 -12.14 1.20 -1.48
CA ARG A 57 -13.34 0.45 -1.88
C ARG A 57 -13.02 -1.03 -2.13
N GLY A 58 -11.92 -1.32 -2.83
CA GLY A 58 -11.46 -2.70 -3.05
C GLY A 58 -11.18 -3.45 -1.75
N ALA A 59 -10.53 -2.80 -0.78
CA ALA A 59 -10.29 -3.38 0.55
C ALA A 59 -11.61 -3.71 1.27
N ARG A 60 -12.60 -2.80 1.21
CA ARG A 60 -13.93 -3.06 1.80
C ARG A 60 -14.62 -4.25 1.14
N THR A 61 -14.62 -4.32 -0.19
CA THR A 61 -15.21 -5.45 -0.94
C THR A 61 -14.55 -6.77 -0.56
N ILE A 62 -13.22 -6.78 -0.38
CA ILE A 62 -12.47 -7.96 0.03
C ILE A 62 -12.78 -8.37 1.47
N LEU A 63 -12.92 -7.42 2.40
CA LEU A 63 -13.04 -7.74 3.83
C LEU A 63 -14.47 -8.04 4.27
N THR A 64 -15.48 -7.42 3.65
CA THR A 64 -16.90 -7.56 4.04
C THR A 64 -17.37 -9.02 4.17
N PRO A 65 -16.97 -9.96 3.30
CA PRO A 65 -17.43 -11.36 3.39
C PRO A 65 -16.74 -12.20 4.48
N HIS A 66 -15.72 -11.67 5.18
CA HIS A 66 -14.85 -12.44 6.07
C HIS A 66 -15.04 -12.06 7.53
N ASP A 67 -14.91 -13.04 8.43
CA ASP A 67 -14.88 -12.76 9.86
C ASP A 67 -13.55 -12.12 10.27
N LEU A 68 -13.59 -11.15 11.19
CA LEU A 68 -12.38 -10.48 11.64
C LEU A 68 -11.40 -11.40 12.39
N GLY A 69 -11.89 -12.50 12.97
CA GLY A 69 -11.09 -13.57 13.57
C GLY A 69 -10.52 -14.57 12.57
N GLU A 70 -10.97 -14.55 11.31
CA GLU A 70 -10.45 -15.42 10.26
C GLU A 70 -8.95 -15.18 10.04
N ARG A 71 -8.18 -16.28 9.96
CA ARG A 71 -6.74 -16.21 9.69
C ARG A 71 -6.49 -16.09 8.19
N ALA A 72 -5.48 -15.30 7.83
CA ALA A 72 -4.97 -15.25 6.47
C ALA A 72 -4.57 -16.65 6.00
N ARG A 73 -4.71 -16.90 4.70
CA ARG A 73 -4.18 -18.13 4.09
C ARG A 73 -2.66 -18.15 4.22
N VAL A 74 -2.11 -19.35 4.35
CA VAL A 74 -0.67 -19.59 4.49
C VAL A 74 -0.03 -19.40 3.11
N GLY A 75 0.27 -18.15 2.78
CA GLY A 75 0.94 -17.74 1.55
C GLY A 75 2.17 -16.89 1.84
N ARG A 76 2.02 -15.56 1.80
CA ARG A 76 3.06 -14.60 2.22
C ARG A 76 3.50 -14.78 3.69
N PHE A 77 2.63 -15.36 4.51
CA PHE A 77 2.87 -15.55 5.93
C PHE A 77 3.34 -16.98 6.18
N SER A 78 4.40 -17.12 6.98
CA SER A 78 4.93 -18.39 7.47
C SER A 78 4.00 -18.97 8.56
N GLU A 79 4.57 -19.79 9.45
CA GLU A 79 3.87 -20.31 10.62
C GLU A 79 3.22 -19.18 11.44
N ASN A 80 1.94 -19.36 11.81
CA ASN A 80 1.05 -18.37 12.45
C ASN A 80 0.63 -17.17 11.58
N PRO A 81 -0.18 -17.38 10.52
CA PRO A 81 -0.76 -16.28 9.76
C PRO A 81 -1.62 -15.37 10.65
N PRO A 82 -1.55 -14.04 10.46
CA PRO A 82 -2.33 -13.08 11.23
C PRO A 82 -3.82 -13.19 10.89
N THR A 83 -4.68 -12.74 11.80
CA THR A 83 -6.11 -12.61 11.53
C THR A 83 -6.40 -11.41 10.62
N ALA A 84 -7.55 -11.41 9.95
CA ALA A 84 -8.06 -10.27 9.21
C ALA A 84 -8.05 -9.00 10.06
N LYS A 85 -8.49 -9.08 11.33
CA LYS A 85 -8.42 -7.98 12.31
C LYS A 85 -7.01 -7.41 12.45
N ARG A 86 -6.01 -8.27 12.64
CA ARG A 86 -4.61 -7.83 12.81
C ARG A 86 -4.07 -7.15 11.55
N ILE A 87 -4.42 -7.67 10.37
CA ILE A 87 -4.06 -7.04 9.10
C ILE A 87 -4.74 -5.67 8.97
N CYS A 88 -6.03 -5.56 9.27
CA CYS A 88 -6.76 -4.29 9.23
C CYS A 88 -6.15 -3.23 10.15
N PHE A 89 -5.82 -3.60 11.39
CA PHE A 89 -5.15 -2.68 12.33
C PHE A 89 -3.78 -2.24 11.81
N HIS A 90 -2.98 -3.16 11.27
CA HIS A 90 -1.69 -2.81 10.70
C HIS A 90 -1.84 -1.80 9.55
N VAL A 91 -2.75 -2.08 8.61
CA VAL A 91 -3.00 -1.18 7.48
C VAL A 91 -3.48 0.19 7.94
N LEU A 92 -4.39 0.24 8.92
CA LEU A 92 -4.87 1.51 9.49
C LEU A 92 -3.72 2.32 10.10
N ALA A 93 -2.85 1.68 10.89
CA ALA A 93 -1.71 2.35 11.51
C ALA A 93 -0.73 2.89 10.44
N GLU A 94 -0.47 2.14 9.38
CA GLU A 94 0.36 2.60 8.28
C GLU A 94 -0.27 3.76 7.51
N CYS A 95 -1.59 3.76 7.30
CA CYS A 95 -2.29 4.88 6.68
C CYS A 95 -2.22 6.15 7.55
N ALA A 96 -2.37 6.02 8.88
CA ALA A 96 -2.20 7.13 9.80
C ALA A 96 -0.77 7.70 9.75
N ARG A 97 0.25 6.82 9.70
CA ARG A 97 1.66 7.23 9.56
C ARG A 97 1.90 8.01 8.26
N HIS A 98 1.33 7.55 7.14
CA HIS A 98 1.45 8.27 5.86
C HIS A 98 0.73 9.61 5.87
N ALA A 99 -0.46 9.69 6.45
CA ALA A 99 -1.19 10.95 6.58
C ALA A 99 -0.39 11.98 7.38
N GLY A 100 0.24 11.57 8.49
CA GLY A 100 1.13 12.43 9.25
C GLY A 100 2.32 12.94 8.44
N HIS A 101 2.97 12.08 7.64
CA HIS A 101 4.06 12.51 6.77
C HIS A 101 3.60 13.52 5.70
N LEU A 102 2.40 13.33 5.12
CA LEU A 102 1.85 14.26 4.13
C LEU A 102 1.55 15.62 4.73
N GLU A 103 1.05 15.66 5.97
CA GLU A 103 0.81 16.92 6.68
C GLU A 103 2.12 17.68 6.89
N THR A 104 3.17 17.01 7.36
CA THR A 104 4.50 17.64 7.50
C THR A 104 5.02 18.19 6.17
N VAL A 105 4.89 17.43 5.07
CA VAL A 105 5.30 17.91 3.74
C VAL A 105 4.46 19.10 3.28
N ARG A 106 3.16 19.10 3.57
CA ARG A 106 2.26 20.23 3.27
C ARG A 106 2.74 21.49 3.98
N GLU A 107 2.96 21.42 5.28
CA GLU A 107 3.42 22.55 6.11
C GLU A 107 4.75 23.12 5.61
N LEU A 108 5.71 22.26 5.28
CA LEU A 108 7.00 22.68 4.74
C LEU A 108 6.89 23.28 3.34
N GLY A 109 5.94 22.81 2.52
CA GLY A 109 5.74 23.26 1.14
C GLY A 109 4.96 24.57 1.02
N THR A 110 4.05 24.86 1.96
CA THR A 110 3.25 26.10 1.94
C THR A 110 3.86 27.24 2.76
N GLY A 111 4.89 26.97 3.57
CA GLY A 111 5.45 27.92 4.53
C GLY A 111 4.52 28.14 5.74
N PRO A 112 4.98 28.83 6.81
CA PRO A 112 4.09 29.28 7.87
C PRO A 112 3.07 30.27 7.26
N GLY A 113 1.79 30.02 7.48
CA GLY A 113 0.69 30.86 7.00
C GLY A 113 0.66 32.24 7.62
#